data_AF-A0A2H0Z2T6-F1
#
_entry.id   AF-A0A2H0Z2T6-F1
#
_cell.length_a   1.000
_cell.length_b   1.000
_cell.length_c   1.000
_cell.angle_alpha   90.00
_cell.angle_beta   90.00
_cell.angle_gamma   90.00
#
_symmetry.space_group_name_H-M   'P 1'
#
loop_
_entity.id
_entity.type
_entity.pdbx_description
1 polymer ?
#
loop_
_entity_poly.entity_id
_entity_poly.type
_entity_poly.pdbx_seq_one_letter_code
_entity_poly.pdbx_strand_id
1 'polypeptide(L)'
;KIRKGDDVFVNDSPCGFDVLTLEDYAKTLPNIQTLTVVFRNELRPLIPEHMNRKVTGSVFMFLRLAEIGDIKFINLPLATYRVHAAGIWSGKSEREKGVMALQNIDAMRDFFSNNPKVMGLLTERYVHQSVAFASYSLLRLSLADFLFFAKKSVAHGLFLFHVKALVAFYWALSIKMFKKLLRIS
;
A
#
# COMPACT_ATOMS: atom_id res chain seq x y z
N LYS A 1 -30.70 20.56 23.30
CA LYS A 1 -30.85 19.56 24.39
C LYS A 1 -30.35 18.22 23.83
N ILE A 2 -29.05 17.95 23.95
CA ILE A 2 -28.42 16.73 23.40
C ILE A 2 -28.70 15.61 24.41
N ARG A 3 -29.27 14.50 23.94
CA ARG A 3 -29.56 13.34 24.79
C ARG A 3 -28.25 12.75 25.28
N LYS A 4 -28.12 12.66 26.60
CA LYS A 4 -27.03 12.02 27.32
C LYS A 4 -27.43 10.55 27.48
N GLY A 5 -26.85 9.68 26.68
CA GLY A 5 -27.14 8.25 26.68
C GLY A 5 -27.03 7.69 25.27
N ASP A 6 -26.10 6.75 25.10
CA ASP A 6 -25.89 5.88 23.93
C ASP A 6 -24.63 6.13 23.07
N ASP A 7 -23.68 6.95 23.53
CA ASP A 7 -22.35 7.01 22.92
C ASP A 7 -21.40 5.97 23.55
N VAL A 8 -21.75 4.68 23.46
CA VAL A 8 -20.72 3.66 23.45
C VAL A 8 -20.14 3.69 22.04
N PHE A 9 -19.22 4.61 21.78
CA PHE A 9 -18.36 4.52 20.61
C PHE A 9 -17.65 3.17 20.74
N VAL A 10 -18.11 2.18 19.98
CA VAL A 10 -17.41 0.90 19.85
C VAL A 10 -16.06 1.26 19.25
N ASN A 11 -15.09 1.27 20.15
CA ASN A 11 -13.80 1.89 20.02
C ASN A 11 -12.88 0.84 19.37
N ASP A 12 -13.23 0.41 18.17
CA ASP A 12 -12.38 -0.45 17.35
C ASP A 12 -11.58 0.43 16.40
N SER A 13 -10.30 0.10 16.21
CA SER A 13 -9.46 0.75 15.20
C SER A 13 -10.19 0.70 13.86
N PRO A 14 -10.48 1.83 13.19
CA PRO A 14 -11.17 1.84 11.90
C PRO A 14 -10.34 1.13 10.81
N CYS A 15 -9.04 0.92 11.07
CA CYS A 15 -8.13 0.16 10.23
C CYS A 15 -8.13 -1.34 10.57
N GLY A 16 -8.68 -1.75 11.71
CA GLY A 16 -8.62 -3.12 12.24
C GLY A 16 -7.29 -3.47 12.95
N PHE A 17 -6.44 -2.49 13.24
CA PHE A 17 -5.12 -2.70 13.84
C PHE A 17 -4.88 -1.79 15.05
N ASP A 18 -4.51 -2.37 16.19
CA ASP A 18 -3.98 -1.63 17.34
C ASP A 18 -2.52 -1.20 17.10
N VAL A 19 -1.77 -2.08 16.43
CA VAL A 19 -0.40 -1.88 16.01
C VAL A 19 -0.30 -2.32 14.56
N LEU A 20 0.26 -1.45 13.73
CA LEU A 20 0.41 -1.67 12.30
C LEU A 20 1.90 -1.77 11.97
N THR A 21 2.32 -2.95 11.55
CA THR A 21 3.71 -3.23 11.16
C THR A 21 4.00 -2.69 9.75
N LEU A 22 5.29 -2.69 9.36
CA LEU A 22 5.69 -2.39 7.98
C LEU A 22 4.94 -3.25 6.95
N GLU A 23 4.78 -4.54 7.23
CA GLU A 23 4.14 -5.49 6.32
C GLU A 23 2.64 -5.26 6.23
N ASP A 24 1.98 -5.00 7.37
CA ASP A 24 0.55 -4.68 7.39
C ASP A 24 0.29 -3.38 6.62
N TYR A 25 1.14 -2.36 6.82
CA TYR A 25 1.06 -1.11 6.07
C TYR A 25 1.25 -1.35 4.57
N ALA A 26 2.31 -2.07 4.16
CA ALA A 26 2.58 -2.35 2.75
C ALA A 26 1.45 -3.15 2.07
N LYS A 27 0.83 -4.07 2.80
CA LYS A 27 -0.28 -4.89 2.32
C LYS A 27 -1.57 -4.10 2.17
N THR A 28 -1.91 -3.27 3.16
CA THR A 28 -3.24 -2.65 3.26
C THR A 28 -3.27 -1.22 2.69
N LEU A 29 -2.16 -0.49 2.75
CA LEU A 29 -2.05 0.96 2.48
C LEU A 29 -3.26 1.72 3.05
N PRO A 30 -3.42 1.71 4.39
CA PRO A 30 -4.60 2.26 5.02
C PRO A 30 -4.67 3.77 4.81
N ASN A 31 -5.90 4.29 4.70
CA ASN A 31 -6.14 5.72 4.50
C ASN A 31 -5.94 6.51 5.80
N ILE A 32 -4.70 6.63 6.24
CA ILE A 32 -4.32 7.44 7.40
C ILE A 32 -4.28 8.91 6.98
N GLN A 33 -5.02 9.76 7.69
CA GLN A 33 -5.00 11.20 7.44
C GLN A 33 -3.75 11.80 8.07
N THR A 34 -3.02 12.66 7.33
CA THR A 34 -1.76 13.25 7.84
C THR A 34 -1.93 14.00 9.15
N LEU A 35 -3.08 14.65 9.35
CA LEU A 35 -3.38 15.43 10.55
C LEU A 35 -3.69 14.58 11.80
N THR A 36 -3.81 13.26 11.66
CA THR A 36 -4.12 12.35 12.79
C THR A 36 -2.90 11.61 13.30
N VAL A 37 -1.68 12.00 12.89
CA VAL A 37 -0.45 11.25 13.23
C VAL A 37 0.55 12.14 13.95
N VAL A 38 1.17 11.58 14.99
CA VAL A 38 2.29 12.19 15.71
C VAL A 38 3.54 11.40 15.39
N PHE A 39 4.60 12.08 14.95
CA PHE A 39 5.87 11.45 14.59
C PHE A 39 6.89 11.63 15.70
N ARG A 40 7.66 10.57 15.97
CA ARG A 40 8.92 10.73 16.72
C ARG A 40 9.94 11.38 15.79
N ASN A 41 10.81 12.21 16.35
CA ASN A 41 11.84 12.94 15.59
C ASN A 41 13.04 12.03 15.25
N GLU A 42 12.78 10.93 14.54
CA GLU A 42 13.72 9.82 14.35
C GLU A 42 14.43 9.84 12.98
N LEU A 43 14.11 10.79 12.07
CA LEU A 43 14.72 10.82 10.73
C LEU A 43 15.24 12.18 10.28
N ARG A 44 16.46 12.14 9.72
CA ARG A 44 17.09 13.24 8.97
C ARG A 44 17.87 12.69 7.76
N PRO A 45 17.33 12.75 6.52
CA PRO A 45 15.97 13.15 6.14
C PRO A 45 14.95 11.99 6.18
N LEU A 46 13.67 12.32 6.42
CA LEU A 46 12.55 11.36 6.39
C LEU A 46 12.30 10.79 5.00
N ILE A 47 12.35 11.67 3.99
CA ILE A 47 12.25 11.31 2.59
C ILE A 47 13.65 11.47 1.98
N PRO A 48 14.27 10.39 1.46
CA PRO A 48 15.54 10.51 0.76
C PRO A 48 15.45 11.47 -0.42
N GLU A 49 16.52 12.21 -0.69
CA GLU A 49 16.53 13.25 -1.74
C GLU A 49 16.15 12.70 -3.12
N HIS A 50 16.61 11.51 -3.47
CA HIS A 50 16.29 10.84 -4.73
C HIS A 50 14.79 10.47 -4.87
N MET A 51 14.02 10.50 -3.77
CA MET A 51 12.58 10.21 -3.76
C MET A 51 11.72 11.47 -3.79
N ASN A 52 12.25 12.66 -3.48
CA ASN A 52 11.48 13.90 -3.34
C ASN A 52 10.61 14.26 -4.56
N ARG A 53 10.99 13.82 -5.76
CA ARG A 53 10.23 14.06 -7.01
C ARG A 53 9.36 12.88 -7.44
N LYS A 54 9.51 11.71 -6.82
CA LYS A 54 8.82 10.47 -7.18
C LYS A 54 7.59 10.19 -6.31
N VAL A 55 7.60 10.65 -5.06
CA VAL A 55 6.54 10.36 -4.09
C VAL A 55 5.63 11.57 -3.91
N THR A 56 4.34 11.30 -3.73
CA THR A 56 3.32 12.32 -3.49
C THR A 56 2.47 11.93 -2.29
N GLY A 57 2.16 12.93 -1.46
CA GLY A 57 1.34 12.72 -0.26
C GLY A 57 2.04 11.95 0.85
N SER A 58 1.26 11.52 1.85
CA SER A 58 1.75 10.96 3.11
C SER A 58 1.95 9.44 3.09
N VAL A 59 1.47 8.72 2.06
CA VAL A 59 1.50 7.25 2.03
C VAL A 59 2.92 6.70 2.08
N PHE A 60 3.83 7.24 1.25
CA PHE A 60 5.26 6.86 1.30
C PHE A 60 5.89 7.17 2.65
N MET A 61 5.57 8.33 3.21
CA MET A 61 6.09 8.78 4.50
C MET A 61 5.71 7.82 5.62
N PHE A 62 4.45 7.36 5.65
CA PHE A 62 3.99 6.39 6.66
C PHE A 62 4.62 5.02 6.50
N LEU A 63 4.78 4.53 5.26
CA LEU A 63 5.51 3.28 5.02
C LEU A 63 6.96 3.39 5.50
N ARG A 64 7.62 4.53 5.28
CA ARG A 64 8.98 4.80 5.74
C ARG A 64 9.08 4.87 7.27
N LEU A 65 8.07 5.40 7.94
CA LEU A 65 8.02 5.40 9.41
C LEU A 65 7.82 3.99 9.96
N ALA A 66 6.94 3.20 9.33
CA ALA A 66 6.69 1.81 9.70
C ALA A 66 7.94 0.92 9.55
N GLU A 67 8.88 1.30 8.69
CA GLU A 67 10.18 0.62 8.57
C GLU A 67 11.08 0.82 9.80
N ILE A 68 10.95 1.93 10.50
CA ILE A 68 11.75 2.25 11.69
C ILE A 68 11.12 1.66 12.94
N GLY A 69 9.79 1.70 13.01
CA GLY A 69 9.03 1.17 14.12
C GLY A 69 7.55 1.13 13.82
N ASP A 70 6.84 0.26 14.53
CA ASP A 70 5.43 0.04 14.30
C ASP A 70 4.58 1.28 14.60
N ILE A 71 3.47 1.41 13.88
CA ILE A 71 2.51 2.50 14.05
C ILE A 71 1.44 2.04 15.04
N LYS A 72 1.34 2.72 16.20
CA LYS A 72 0.32 2.44 17.20
C LYS A 72 -0.90 3.33 17.00
N PHE A 73 -2.09 2.75 17.04
CA PHE A 73 -3.34 3.49 17.00
C PHE A 73 -3.66 4.09 18.38
N ILE A 74 -4.07 5.36 18.38
CA ILE A 74 -4.57 6.04 19.58
C ILE A 74 -6.05 6.27 19.36
N ASN A 75 -6.86 5.56 20.10
CA ASN A 75 -8.30 5.54 19.90
C ASN A 75 -9.02 6.67 20.64
N LEU A 76 -8.65 7.90 20.27
CA LEU A 76 -9.22 9.12 20.82
C LEU A 76 -9.53 10.09 19.66
N PRO A 77 -10.65 10.83 19.72
CA PRO A 77 -10.97 11.85 18.73
C PRO A 77 -10.07 13.08 18.94
N LEU A 78 -8.85 13.02 18.42
CA LEU A 78 -7.81 14.04 18.63
C LEU A 78 -7.75 15.11 17.53
N ALA A 79 -8.49 14.95 16.43
CA ALA A 79 -8.37 15.85 15.30
C ALA A 79 -9.70 16.04 14.55
N THR A 80 -9.87 17.20 13.93
CA THR A 80 -11.01 17.50 13.06
C THR A 80 -10.50 17.85 11.66
N TYR A 81 -11.10 17.24 10.63
CA TYR A 81 -10.72 17.46 9.24
C TYR A 81 -11.67 18.47 8.59
N ARG A 82 -11.12 19.49 7.92
CA ARG A 82 -11.90 20.43 7.11
C ARG A 82 -11.83 20.04 5.64
N VAL A 83 -12.98 19.71 5.05
CA VAL A 83 -13.08 19.49 3.61
C VAL A 83 -13.11 20.85 2.89
N HIS A 84 -12.18 21.08 1.97
CA HIS A 84 -12.18 22.26 1.11
C HIS A 84 -11.94 21.87 -0.36
N ALA A 85 -12.57 22.58 -1.29
CA ALA A 85 -12.54 22.29 -2.72
C ALA A 85 -11.14 22.50 -3.35
N ALA A 86 -10.33 23.39 -2.78
CA ALA A 86 -9.00 23.74 -3.29
C ALA A 86 -7.89 22.72 -2.97
N GLY A 87 -8.22 21.51 -2.50
CA GLY A 87 -7.22 20.49 -2.18
C GLY A 87 -6.50 19.98 -3.44
N ILE A 88 -5.17 19.84 -3.38
CA ILE A 88 -4.35 19.31 -4.48
C ILE A 88 -4.88 17.94 -4.94
N TRP A 89 -5.34 17.10 -4.01
CA TRP A 89 -5.95 15.81 -4.34
C TRP A 89 -7.42 15.96 -4.78
N SER A 90 -8.20 16.77 -4.06
CA SER A 90 -9.64 16.93 -4.30
C SER A 90 -9.95 17.49 -5.70
N GLY A 91 -9.09 18.35 -6.25
CA GLY A 91 -9.25 18.95 -7.57
C GLY A 91 -8.83 18.07 -8.75
N LYS A 92 -8.32 16.86 -8.50
CA LYS A 92 -7.86 15.95 -9.56
C LYS A 92 -8.98 15.08 -10.10
N SER A 93 -8.91 14.78 -11.39
CA SER A 93 -9.77 13.75 -11.99
C SER A 93 -9.46 12.38 -11.40
N GLU A 94 -10.44 11.47 -11.45
CA GLU A 94 -10.25 10.10 -10.95
C GLU A 94 -9.12 9.35 -11.67
N ARG A 95 -8.93 9.62 -12.97
CA ARG A 95 -7.80 9.10 -13.74
C ARG A 95 -6.47 9.60 -13.17
N GLU A 96 -6.33 10.90 -12.95
CA GLU A 96 -5.11 11.48 -12.38
C GLU A 96 -4.83 10.91 -10.99
N LYS A 97 -5.84 10.82 -10.13
CA LYS A 97 -5.73 10.19 -8.80
C LYS A 97 -5.25 8.75 -8.90
N GLY A 98 -5.79 7.97 -9.85
CA GLY A 98 -5.37 6.59 -10.06
C GLY A 98 -3.92 6.47 -10.54
N VAL A 99 -3.50 7.34 -11.46
CA VAL A 99 -2.11 7.41 -11.93
C VAL A 99 -1.17 7.77 -10.77
N MET A 100 -1.50 8.80 -9.99
CA MET A 100 -0.70 9.22 -8.83
C MET A 100 -0.59 8.11 -7.78
N ALA A 101 -1.67 7.40 -7.51
CA ALA A 101 -1.67 6.28 -6.57
C ALA A 101 -0.74 5.14 -7.03
N LEU A 102 -0.79 4.77 -8.31
CA LEU A 102 0.11 3.75 -8.86
C LEU A 102 1.57 4.22 -8.89
N GLN A 103 1.84 5.49 -9.20
CA GLN A 103 3.18 6.07 -9.14
C GLN A 103 3.76 6.02 -7.72
N ASN A 104 2.94 6.31 -6.70
CA ASN A 104 3.36 6.16 -5.32
C ASN A 104 3.75 4.73 -4.97
N ILE A 105 2.94 3.74 -5.39
CA ILE A 105 3.28 2.33 -5.15
C ILE A 105 4.57 1.94 -5.87
N ASP A 106 4.75 2.40 -7.11
CA ASP A 106 5.98 2.12 -7.87
C ASP A 106 7.21 2.72 -7.19
N ALA A 107 7.12 3.98 -6.74
CA ALA A 107 8.17 4.62 -5.97
C ALA A 107 8.46 3.88 -4.64
N MET A 108 7.44 3.38 -3.95
CA MET A 108 7.63 2.55 -2.76
C MET A 108 8.34 1.22 -3.11
N ARG A 109 8.01 0.59 -4.24
CA ARG A 109 8.67 -0.65 -4.70
C ARG A 109 10.14 -0.42 -5.04
N ASP A 110 10.45 0.67 -5.75
CA ASP A 110 11.82 1.10 -6.05
C ASP A 110 12.63 1.25 -4.77
N PHE A 111 12.08 1.96 -3.77
CA PHE A 111 12.77 2.22 -2.52
C PHE A 111 13.00 0.95 -1.68
N PHE A 112 12.00 0.05 -1.63
CA PHE A 112 12.07 -1.22 -0.91
C PHE A 112 12.60 -2.39 -1.76
N SER A 113 13.34 -2.14 -2.85
CA SER A 113 13.82 -3.18 -3.77
C SER A 113 14.68 -4.24 -3.07
N ASN A 114 15.40 -3.85 -2.02
CA ASN A 114 16.25 -4.73 -1.21
C ASN A 114 15.51 -5.49 -0.11
N ASN A 115 14.19 -5.28 0.04
CA ASN A 115 13.33 -6.01 0.95
C ASN A 115 12.31 -6.84 0.14
N PRO A 116 12.64 -8.11 -0.21
CA PRO A 116 11.81 -8.91 -1.11
C PRO A 116 10.38 -9.12 -0.61
N LYS A 117 10.19 -9.20 0.72
CA LYS A 117 8.89 -9.43 1.34
C LYS A 117 7.98 -8.21 1.16
N VAL A 118 8.46 -7.02 1.51
CA VAL A 118 7.72 -5.76 1.33
C VAL A 118 7.49 -5.46 -0.15
N MET A 119 8.51 -5.67 -0.99
CA MET A 119 8.41 -5.50 -2.44
C MET A 119 7.35 -6.43 -3.05
N GLY A 120 7.24 -7.67 -2.59
CA GLY A 120 6.17 -8.59 -2.98
C GLY A 120 4.77 -8.08 -2.62
N LEU A 121 4.59 -7.61 -1.38
CA LEU A 121 3.32 -7.04 -0.91
C LEU A 121 2.91 -5.80 -1.71
N LEU A 122 3.84 -4.88 -1.94
CA LEU A 122 3.60 -3.67 -2.73
C LEU A 122 3.29 -4.00 -4.19
N THR A 123 3.92 -5.03 -4.76
CA THR A 123 3.64 -5.46 -6.13
C THR A 123 2.24 -6.07 -6.24
N GLU A 124 1.82 -6.88 -5.27
CA GLU A 124 0.44 -7.40 -5.21
C GLU A 124 -0.57 -6.26 -5.11
N ARG A 125 -0.29 -5.26 -4.27
CA ARG A 125 -1.13 -4.08 -4.12
C ARG A 125 -1.22 -3.25 -5.40
N TYR A 126 -0.11 -3.07 -6.10
CA TYR A 126 -0.06 -2.39 -7.40
C TYR A 126 -1.01 -3.04 -8.40
N VAL A 127 -0.94 -4.37 -8.53
CA VAL A 127 -1.77 -5.13 -9.46
C VAL A 127 -3.24 -5.03 -9.07
N HIS A 128 -3.56 -5.26 -7.79
CA HIS A 128 -4.94 -5.16 -7.30
C HIS A 128 -5.54 -3.78 -7.59
N GLN A 129 -4.79 -2.71 -7.28
CA GLN A 129 -5.26 -1.35 -7.51
C GLN A 129 -5.37 -1.00 -9.01
N SER A 130 -4.44 -1.48 -9.84
CA SER A 130 -4.53 -1.31 -11.30
C SER A 130 -5.76 -2.01 -11.88
N VAL A 131 -6.09 -3.23 -11.41
CA VAL A 131 -7.30 -3.95 -11.81
C VAL A 131 -8.55 -3.19 -11.37
N ALA A 132 -8.59 -2.71 -10.13
CA ALA A 132 -9.71 -1.93 -9.62
C ALA A 132 -9.98 -0.67 -10.48
N PHE A 133 -8.92 0.07 -10.84
CA PHE A 133 -9.05 1.23 -11.73
C PHE A 133 -9.46 0.87 -13.17
N ALA A 134 -8.98 -0.26 -13.70
CA ALA A 134 -9.42 -0.76 -14.99
C ALA A 134 -10.93 -1.07 -14.96
N SER A 135 -11.38 -1.86 -13.98
CA SER A 135 -12.80 -2.20 -13.81
C SER A 135 -13.68 -0.96 -13.65
N TYR A 136 -13.23 0.02 -12.83
CA TYR A 136 -13.93 1.30 -12.69
C TYR A 136 -14.03 2.07 -14.01
N SER A 137 -12.95 2.11 -14.78
CA SER A 137 -12.92 2.79 -16.08
C SER A 137 -13.84 2.13 -17.11
N LEU A 138 -13.93 0.79 -17.09
CA LEU A 138 -14.86 0.01 -17.91
C LEU A 138 -16.32 0.36 -17.57
N LEU A 139 -16.66 0.42 -16.27
CA LEU A 139 -18.00 0.81 -15.82
C LEU A 139 -18.38 2.24 -16.22
N ARG A 140 -17.38 3.12 -16.36
CA ARG A 140 -17.56 4.49 -16.87
C ARG A 140 -17.52 4.61 -18.39
N LEU A 141 -17.45 3.49 -19.10
CA LEU A 141 -17.35 3.44 -20.57
C LEU A 141 -16.14 4.23 -21.12
N SER A 142 -15.09 4.41 -20.31
CA SER A 142 -13.84 5.03 -20.74
C SER A 142 -12.88 3.96 -21.23
N LEU A 143 -12.97 3.62 -22.52
CA LEU A 143 -12.14 2.57 -23.13
C LEU A 143 -10.64 2.90 -23.05
N ALA A 144 -10.26 4.17 -23.23
CA ALA A 144 -8.87 4.60 -23.16
C ALA A 144 -8.27 4.38 -21.77
N ASP A 145 -9.00 4.74 -20.72
CA ASP A 145 -8.54 4.56 -19.33
C ASP A 145 -8.54 3.07 -18.94
N PHE A 146 -9.53 2.31 -19.38
CA PHE A 146 -9.57 0.86 -19.21
C PHE A 146 -8.33 0.19 -19.79
N LEU A 147 -7.99 0.46 -21.05
CA LEU A 147 -6.82 -0.11 -21.72
C LEU A 147 -5.51 0.31 -21.01
N PHE A 148 -5.43 1.57 -20.57
CA PHE A 148 -4.26 2.07 -19.83
C PHE A 148 -4.03 1.28 -18.54
N PHE A 149 -5.05 1.15 -17.69
CA PHE A 149 -4.92 0.44 -16.41
C PHE A 149 -4.81 -1.08 -16.60
N ALA A 150 -5.53 -1.67 -17.56
CA ALA A 150 -5.43 -3.09 -17.88
C ALA A 150 -4.00 -3.46 -18.32
N LYS A 151 -3.36 -2.65 -19.16
CA LYS A 151 -1.96 -2.86 -19.57
C LYS A 151 -1.01 -2.84 -18.38
N LYS A 152 -1.21 -1.93 -17.42
CA LYS A 152 -0.42 -1.86 -16.18
C LYS A 152 -0.60 -3.11 -15.31
N SER A 153 -1.85 -3.58 -15.16
CA SER A 153 -2.18 -4.80 -14.43
C SER A 153 -1.53 -6.04 -15.05
N VAL A 154 -1.61 -6.21 -16.37
CA VAL A 154 -1.06 -7.39 -17.06
C VAL A 154 0.45 -7.44 -16.93
N ALA A 155 1.15 -6.33 -17.18
CA ALA A 155 2.61 -6.27 -17.10
C ALA A 155 3.14 -6.72 -15.72
N HIS A 156 2.51 -6.25 -14.64
CA HIS A 156 2.92 -6.57 -13.27
C HIS A 156 2.35 -7.89 -12.76
N GLY A 157 1.14 -8.26 -13.20
CA GLY A 157 0.51 -9.54 -12.86
C GLY A 157 1.27 -10.73 -13.43
N LEU A 158 1.73 -10.63 -14.69
CA LEU A 158 2.59 -11.64 -15.30
C LEU A 158 3.92 -11.79 -14.56
N PHE A 159 4.50 -10.67 -14.10
CA PHE A 159 5.72 -10.69 -13.29
C PHE A 159 5.48 -11.41 -11.95
N LEU A 160 4.41 -11.06 -11.22
CA LEU A 160 4.05 -11.75 -9.96
C LEU A 160 3.82 -13.24 -10.17
N PHE A 161 3.10 -13.62 -11.24
CA PHE A 161 2.86 -15.01 -11.59
C PHE A 161 4.18 -15.74 -11.86
N HIS A 162 5.08 -15.16 -12.65
CA HIS A 162 6.41 -15.75 -12.92
C HIS A 162 7.21 -15.95 -11.63
N VAL A 163 7.26 -14.95 -10.75
CA VAL A 163 7.99 -15.06 -9.46
C VAL A 163 7.38 -16.16 -8.59
N LYS A 164 6.05 -16.19 -8.42
CA LYS A 164 5.38 -17.24 -7.63
C LYS A 164 5.58 -18.63 -8.24
N ALA A 165 5.51 -18.76 -9.56
CA ALA A 165 5.76 -20.02 -10.27
C ALA A 165 7.20 -20.51 -10.10
N LEU A 166 8.20 -19.62 -10.21
CA LEU A 166 9.61 -19.95 -9.99
C LEU A 166 9.86 -20.41 -8.55
N VAL A 167 9.34 -19.69 -7.55
CA VAL A 167 9.48 -20.09 -6.15
C VAL A 167 8.87 -21.47 -5.90
N ALA A 168 7.66 -21.73 -6.42
CA ALA A 168 7.01 -23.03 -6.31
C ALA A 168 7.82 -24.14 -6.99
N PHE A 169 8.39 -23.86 -8.17
CA PHE A 169 9.24 -24.78 -8.91
C PHE A 169 10.52 -25.13 -8.12
N TYR A 170 11.24 -24.14 -7.60
CA TYR A 170 12.44 -24.37 -6.80
C TYR A 170 12.16 -25.11 -5.48
N TRP A 171 11.03 -24.83 -4.83
CA TRP A 171 10.60 -25.56 -3.63
C TRP A 171 10.27 -27.03 -3.94
N ALA A 172 9.60 -27.29 -5.06
CA ALA A 172 9.37 -28.67 -5.50
C ALA A 172 10.68 -29.42 -5.83
N LEU A 173 11.64 -28.73 -6.45
CA LEU A 173 12.96 -29.28 -6.76
C LEU A 173 13.75 -29.62 -5.48
N SER A 174 13.75 -28.72 -4.49
CA SER A 174 14.45 -28.92 -3.22
C SER A 174 13.87 -30.10 -2.42
N ILE A 175 12.54 -30.23 -2.37
CA ILE A 175 11.87 -31.40 -1.77
C ILE A 175 12.29 -32.70 -2.48
N LYS A 176 12.34 -32.69 -3.81
CA LYS A 176 12.74 -33.86 -4.59
C LYS A 176 14.20 -34.25 -4.33
N MET A 177 15.10 -33.28 -4.23
CA MET A 177 16.51 -33.50 -3.86
C MET A 177 16.65 -34.02 -2.44
N PHE A 178 15.95 -33.44 -1.47
CA PHE A 178 15.98 -33.87 -0.07
C PHE A 178 15.47 -35.32 0.09
N LYS A 179 14.36 -35.67 -0.57
CA LYS A 179 13.86 -37.06 -0.60
C LYS A 179 14.84 -38.04 -1.23
N LYS A 180 15.63 -37.60 -2.23
CA LYS A 180 16.67 -38.42 -2.85
C LYS A 180 17.84 -38.67 -1.88
N LEU A 181 18.25 -37.66 -1.13
CA LEU A 181 19.31 -37.77 -0.12
C LEU A 181 18.91 -38.72 1.03
N LEU A 182 17.68 -38.62 1.54
CA LEU A 182 17.16 -39.50 2.60
C LEU A 182 17.00 -40.97 2.20
N ARG A 183 17.02 -41.30 0.90
CA ARG A 183 16.98 -42.69 0.42
C ARG A 183 18.37 -43.31 0.31
N ILE A 184 19.43 -42.52 0.45
CA ILE A 184 20.83 -42.94 0.32
C ILE A 184 21.45 -43.18 1.71
N SER A 185 20.84 -42.67 2.79
CA SER A 185 21.16 -42.94 4.20
C SER A 185 20.37 -44.15 4.72
#